data_AF-A0AAV5R5U7-F1
#
_entry.id   AF-A0AAV5R5U7-F1
#
_cell.length_a   1.000
_cell.length_b   1.000
_cell.length_c   1.000
_cell.angle_alpha   90.00
_cell.angle_beta   90.00
_cell.angle_gamma   90.00
#
_symmetry.space_group_name_H-M   'P 1'
#
loop_
_entity.id
_entity.type
_entity.pdbx_description
1 polymer ?
#
loop_
_entity_poly.entity_id
_entity_poly.type
_entity_poly.pdbx_seq_one_letter_code
_entity_poly.pdbx_strand_id
1 'polypeptide(L)'
;MIRQLSKIRIRLYSTIGNDSSNVSKPPTFFHNESNLPAKIETTKPSTSIIPPKPIFNNDNNDNNDNNNDNNNKDTKINYFDSYKEFCKGIAYLGIGTSILYLILEQHERVEESERKMTLMRKKQREIANQMATYKSKLNKIAIDNGKNNVILQGKLQMHIALLRKQLHDNNIDPISIDEAIRQFEENVKIDIVSNKVELWIPGESEVKKYVPDTHEYK
;
A
#
# COMPACT_ATOMS: atom_id res chain seq x y z
N MET A 1 36.61 -32.53 41.31
CA MET A 1 35.78 -32.48 40.08
C MET A 1 35.64 -31.01 39.67
N ILE A 2 36.62 -30.46 38.95
CA ILE A 2 36.67 -29.04 38.55
C ILE A 2 36.99 -29.00 37.05
N ARG A 3 36.06 -28.48 36.24
CA ARG A 3 36.20 -28.33 34.78
C ARG A 3 36.93 -27.02 34.48
N GLN A 4 38.15 -27.12 33.96
CA GLN A 4 38.89 -26.00 33.38
C GLN A 4 38.39 -25.74 31.96
N LEU A 5 37.80 -24.56 31.72
CA LEU A 5 37.40 -24.08 30.40
C LEU A 5 38.56 -23.29 29.78
N SER A 6 39.23 -23.90 28.80
CA SER A 6 40.24 -23.25 27.96
C SER A 6 39.58 -22.25 27.00
N LYS A 7 39.80 -20.95 27.22
CA LYS A 7 39.43 -19.89 26.27
C LYS A 7 40.45 -19.85 25.14
N ILE A 8 40.05 -20.27 23.95
CA ILE A 8 40.80 -20.09 22.70
C ILE A 8 40.64 -18.63 22.26
N ARG A 9 41.75 -17.89 22.24
CA ARG A 9 41.82 -16.49 21.80
C ARG A 9 42.37 -16.48 20.38
N ILE A 10 41.51 -16.36 19.38
CA ILE A 10 41.93 -16.21 17.98
C ILE A 10 42.39 -14.77 17.78
N ARG A 11 43.68 -14.60 17.49
CA ARG A 11 44.33 -13.32 17.18
C ARG A 11 44.41 -13.19 15.66
N LEU A 12 43.49 -12.43 15.06
CA LEU A 12 43.56 -12.07 13.65
C LEU A 12 44.60 -10.96 13.50
N TYR A 13 45.70 -11.25 12.79
CA TYR A 13 46.61 -10.25 12.27
C TYR A 13 46.12 -9.83 10.89
N SER A 14 45.78 -8.55 10.71
CA SER A 14 45.65 -7.93 9.39
C SER A 14 46.80 -6.93 9.22
N THR A 15 47.76 -7.29 8.38
CA THR A 15 48.80 -6.40 7.87
C THR A 15 48.62 -6.30 6.36
N ILE A 16 48.04 -5.19 5.90
CA ILE A 16 48.07 -4.70 4.52
C ILE A 16 48.11 -3.18 4.71
N GLY A 17 49.21 -2.48 4.44
CA GLY A 17 49.81 -2.35 3.12
C GLY A 17 49.32 -1.01 2.56
N ASN A 18 50.01 0.06 2.95
CA ASN A 18 49.82 1.43 2.48
C ASN A 18 50.42 1.52 1.08
N ASP A 19 49.64 1.92 0.06
CA ASP A 19 50.17 2.57 -1.14
C ASP A 19 49.13 3.49 -1.80
N SER A 20 49.50 4.77 -1.85
CA SER A 20 49.25 5.80 -2.88
C SER A 20 47.90 5.91 -3.60
N SER A 21 47.19 6.98 -3.20
CA SER A 21 46.66 8.05 -4.07
C SER A 21 45.93 7.65 -5.36
N ASN A 22 44.61 7.50 -5.26
CA ASN A 22 43.65 8.11 -6.19
C ASN A 22 42.25 8.01 -5.60
N VAL A 23 41.88 8.96 -4.75
CA VAL A 23 40.52 9.09 -4.21
C VAL A 23 39.63 9.68 -5.29
N SER A 24 39.14 8.84 -6.20
CA SER A 24 37.96 9.16 -6.99
C SER A 24 36.77 9.17 -6.04
N LYS A 25 36.16 10.35 -5.86
CA LYS A 25 34.94 10.51 -5.06
C LYS A 25 33.87 9.55 -5.60
N PRO A 26 33.07 8.90 -4.74
CA PRO A 26 31.95 8.08 -5.19
C PRO A 26 30.99 8.96 -6.01
N PRO A 27 30.38 8.44 -7.10
CA PRO A 27 29.48 9.22 -7.91
C PRO A 27 28.25 9.65 -7.09
N THR A 28 28.15 10.96 -6.87
CA THR A 28 27.10 11.61 -6.08
C THR A 28 25.79 11.65 -6.87
N PHE A 29 25.11 10.51 -7.01
CA PHE A 29 23.83 10.41 -7.73
C PHE A 29 22.65 11.07 -7.01
N PHE A 30 22.82 11.54 -5.76
CA PHE A 30 21.71 12.01 -4.92
C PHE A 30 21.69 13.53 -4.67
N HIS A 31 22.51 14.34 -5.34
CA HIS A 31 22.54 15.79 -5.08
C HIS A 31 21.86 16.62 -6.17
N ASN A 32 21.29 15.98 -7.18
CA ASN A 32 20.55 16.70 -8.20
C ASN A 32 19.06 16.73 -7.87
N GLU A 33 18.63 17.72 -7.09
CA GLU A 33 17.21 17.95 -6.78
C GLU A 33 16.36 18.20 -8.03
N SER A 34 16.98 18.57 -9.16
CA SER A 34 16.31 18.78 -10.44
C SER A 34 15.88 17.48 -11.17
N ASN A 35 16.33 16.30 -10.71
CA ASN A 35 15.92 15.00 -11.25
C ASN A 35 14.94 14.23 -10.33
N LEU A 36 14.43 14.86 -9.28
CA LEU A 36 13.34 14.28 -8.50
C LEU A 36 12.04 14.32 -9.32
N PRO A 37 11.29 13.21 -9.45
CA PRO A 37 9.99 13.25 -10.10
C PRO A 37 9.09 14.26 -9.38
N ALA A 38 8.47 15.16 -10.16
CA ALA A 38 7.58 16.18 -9.65
C ALA A 38 6.59 15.59 -8.65
N LYS A 39 6.59 16.15 -7.43
CA LYS A 39 5.63 15.85 -6.38
C LYS A 39 4.24 15.99 -6.97
N ILE A 40 3.50 14.88 -7.06
CA ILE A 40 2.10 14.88 -7.49
C ILE A 40 1.37 15.85 -6.58
N GLU A 41 0.99 17.00 -7.13
CA GLU A 41 0.09 17.92 -6.48
C GLU A 41 -1.21 17.18 -6.25
N THR A 42 -1.51 16.88 -4.99
CA THR A 42 -2.83 16.45 -4.56
C THR A 42 -3.80 17.57 -4.88
N THR A 43 -4.40 17.49 -6.06
CA THR A 43 -5.51 18.34 -6.48
C THR A 43 -6.60 18.15 -5.43
N LYS A 44 -6.79 19.19 -4.61
CA LYS A 44 -7.94 19.26 -3.71
C LYS A 44 -9.20 19.06 -4.55
N PRO A 45 -10.10 18.12 -4.21
CA PRO A 45 -11.42 18.16 -4.79
C PRO A 45 -12.08 19.47 -4.37
N SER A 46 -12.30 20.34 -5.35
CA SER A 46 -13.20 21.49 -5.24
C SER A 46 -14.61 20.95 -5.04
N THR A 47 -14.97 20.68 -3.79
CA THR A 47 -16.36 20.47 -3.40
C THR A 47 -16.97 21.85 -3.28
N SER A 48 -17.52 22.39 -4.36
CA SER A 48 -18.45 23.50 -4.30
C SER A 48 -19.70 23.02 -3.58
N ILE A 49 -19.71 23.18 -2.26
CA ILE A 49 -20.90 23.02 -1.43
C ILE A 49 -21.84 24.16 -1.81
N ILE A 50 -22.78 23.87 -2.69
CA ILE A 50 -23.95 24.73 -2.92
C ILE A 50 -24.84 24.59 -1.68
N PRO A 51 -25.08 25.65 -0.90
CA PRO A 51 -26.04 25.58 0.20
C PRO A 51 -27.46 25.46 -0.37
N PRO A 52 -28.36 24.64 0.22
CA PRO A 52 -29.75 24.62 -0.16
C PRO A 52 -30.41 25.96 0.23
N LYS A 53 -30.93 26.63 -0.78
CA LYS A 53 -31.73 27.86 -0.69
C LYS A 53 -33.04 27.53 0.06
N PRO A 54 -33.40 28.23 1.15
CA PRO A 54 -34.75 28.12 1.68
C PRO A 54 -35.73 28.79 0.70
N ILE A 55 -36.71 28.03 0.21
CA ILE A 55 -37.87 28.57 -0.50
C ILE A 55 -38.94 28.83 0.56
N PHE A 56 -38.99 30.07 1.05
CA PHE A 56 -40.19 30.64 1.66
C PHE A 56 -40.39 32.02 1.03
N ASN A 57 -41.14 32.03 -0.08
CA ASN A 57 -41.89 33.20 -0.51
C ASN A 57 -43.27 33.07 0.13
N ASN A 58 -43.62 33.99 1.02
CA ASN A 58 -45.02 34.31 1.26
C ASN A 58 -45.14 35.78 1.65
N ASP A 59 -44.80 36.65 0.70
CA ASP A 59 -45.35 37.99 0.65
C ASP A 59 -46.66 37.89 -0.12
N ASN A 60 -47.78 37.95 0.59
CA ASN A 60 -49.00 38.56 0.07
C ASN A 60 -49.54 39.49 1.14
N ASN A 61 -49.18 40.74 0.91
CA ASN A 61 -49.64 41.97 1.51
C ASN A 61 -50.95 42.34 0.79
N ASP A 62 -52.10 42.07 1.41
CA ASP A 62 -53.35 42.74 1.05
C ASP A 62 -53.72 43.68 2.20
N ASN A 63 -53.41 44.95 1.95
CA ASN A 63 -53.99 46.08 2.66
C ASN A 63 -55.47 46.23 2.29
N ASN A 64 -56.17 46.88 3.22
CA ASN A 64 -57.34 47.74 3.01
C ASN A 64 -58.72 47.05 3.18
N ASP A 65 -59.33 47.26 4.35
CA ASP A 65 -60.36 48.28 4.40
C ASP A 65 -60.65 48.75 5.83
N ASN A 66 -60.66 50.06 5.97
CA ASN A 66 -61.29 50.76 7.08
C ASN A 66 -62.79 50.43 7.09
N ASN A 67 -63.32 49.97 8.22
CA ASN A 67 -64.60 50.50 8.65
C ASN A 67 -64.69 50.58 10.16
N ASN A 68 -64.88 51.84 10.55
CA ASN A 68 -65.29 52.36 11.82
C ASN A 68 -66.69 51.81 12.14
N ASP A 69 -66.86 51.12 13.26
CA ASP A 69 -68.15 51.08 13.93
C ASP A 69 -67.94 50.89 15.44
N ASN A 70 -68.16 52.01 16.13
CA ASN A 70 -68.53 52.06 17.53
C ASN A 70 -69.62 51.03 17.80
N ASN A 71 -69.44 50.17 18.80
CA ASN A 71 -70.52 49.79 19.69
C ASN A 71 -69.98 49.20 21.00
N ASN A 72 -70.13 49.99 22.05
CA ASN A 72 -70.31 49.52 23.42
C ASN A 72 -71.21 48.28 23.41
N LYS A 73 -70.65 47.13 23.77
CA LYS A 73 -71.40 45.96 24.24
C LYS A 73 -70.63 45.34 25.40
N ASP A 74 -70.93 45.88 26.57
CA ASP A 74 -71.19 45.16 27.82
C ASP A 74 -70.94 43.65 27.77
N THR A 75 -69.89 43.22 28.50
CA THR A 75 -69.95 42.11 29.47
C THR A 75 -70.81 40.90 29.08
N LYS A 76 -70.48 40.25 27.95
CA LYS A 76 -70.92 38.88 27.65
C LYS A 76 -69.71 37.96 27.45
N ILE A 77 -69.17 37.55 28.59
CA ILE A 77 -68.40 36.34 28.90
C ILE A 77 -67.61 35.70 27.73
N ASN A 78 -66.30 35.98 27.76
CA ASN A 78 -65.22 35.56 26.85
C ASN A 78 -64.90 34.05 26.89
N TYR A 79 -65.89 33.16 26.80
CA TYR A 79 -65.64 31.71 26.74
C TYR A 79 -65.01 31.27 25.41
N PHE A 80 -65.33 31.95 24.31
CA PHE A 80 -64.86 31.60 22.97
C PHE A 80 -63.36 31.90 22.78
N ASP A 81 -62.88 33.03 23.31
CA ASP A 81 -61.45 33.39 23.26
C ASP A 81 -60.61 32.49 24.19
N SER A 82 -61.15 32.11 25.35
CA SER A 82 -60.48 31.19 26.26
C SER A 82 -60.36 29.78 25.66
N TYR A 83 -61.36 29.33 24.90
CA TYR A 83 -61.30 28.06 24.14
C TYR A 83 -60.29 28.13 22.99
N LYS A 84 -60.19 29.28 22.30
CA LYS A 84 -59.19 29.51 21.25
C LYS A 84 -57.75 29.44 21.80
N GLU A 85 -57.50 30.01 22.98
CA GLU A 85 -56.19 29.90 23.65
C GLU A 85 -55.91 28.46 24.13
N PHE A 86 -56.91 27.73 24.61
CA PHE A 86 -56.77 26.31 24.96
C PHE A 86 -56.43 25.43 23.74
N CYS A 87 -57.15 25.59 22.64
CA CYS A 87 -56.86 24.89 21.37
C CYS A 87 -55.47 25.22 20.84
N LYS A 88 -55.04 26.48 20.97
CA LYS A 88 -53.68 26.92 20.63
C LYS A 88 -52.62 26.23 21.49
N GLY A 89 -52.88 26.06 22.80
CA GLY A 89 -52.03 25.29 23.71
C GLY A 89 -51.89 23.81 23.31
N ILE A 90 -53.02 23.15 22.99
CA ILE A 90 -53.01 21.77 22.49
C ILE A 90 -52.30 21.67 21.12
N ALA A 91 -52.49 22.64 20.23
CA ALA A 91 -51.82 22.68 18.93
C ALA A 91 -50.29 22.78 19.08
N TYR A 92 -49.78 23.62 19.99
CA TYR A 92 -48.34 23.69 20.27
C TYR A 92 -47.79 22.41 20.89
N LEU A 93 -48.56 21.72 21.75
CA LEU A 93 -48.18 20.39 22.25
C LEU A 93 -48.13 19.36 21.12
N GLY A 94 -49.09 19.38 20.19
CA GLY A 94 -49.10 18.52 19.00
C GLY A 94 -47.89 18.76 18.10
N ILE A 95 -47.55 20.02 17.83
CA ILE A 95 -46.38 20.38 17.02
C ILE A 95 -45.07 20.01 17.75
N GLY A 96 -44.97 20.32 19.05
CA GLY A 96 -43.79 20.00 19.85
C GLY A 96 -43.52 18.50 19.96
N THR A 97 -44.56 17.70 20.16
CA THR A 97 -44.45 16.23 20.18
C THR A 97 -44.06 15.68 18.81
N SER A 98 -44.62 16.22 17.72
CA SER A 98 -44.27 15.80 16.35
C SER A 98 -42.79 16.07 16.01
N ILE A 99 -42.26 17.23 16.43
CA ILE A 99 -40.84 17.57 16.25
C ILE A 99 -39.96 16.64 17.09
N LEU A 100 -40.36 16.34 18.34
CA LEU A 100 -39.60 15.45 19.21
C LEU A 100 -39.50 14.03 18.62
N TYR A 101 -40.60 13.51 18.06
CA TYR A 101 -40.62 12.23 17.35
C TYR A 101 -39.68 12.23 16.13
N LEU A 102 -39.68 13.29 15.33
CA LEU A 102 -38.78 13.42 14.18
C LEU A 102 -37.31 13.43 14.60
N ILE A 103 -36.97 14.12 15.70
CA ILE A 103 -35.59 14.16 16.23
C ILE A 103 -35.16 12.77 16.69
N LEU A 104 -36.02 12.05 17.41
CA LEU A 104 -35.74 10.69 17.88
C LEU A 104 -35.54 9.72 16.70
N GLU A 105 -36.39 9.78 15.68
CA GLU A 105 -36.27 8.93 14.49
C GLU A 105 -34.97 9.21 13.72
N GLN A 106 -34.58 10.48 13.56
CA GLN A 106 -33.31 10.85 12.91
C GLN A 106 -32.11 10.37 13.73
N HIS A 107 -32.16 10.48 15.05
CA HIS A 107 -31.08 10.02 15.92
C HIS A 107 -30.85 8.51 15.81
N GLU A 108 -31.92 7.72 15.80
CA GLU A 108 -31.82 6.26 15.64
C GLU A 108 -31.23 5.87 14.27
N ARG A 109 -31.64 6.54 13.18
CA ARG A 109 -31.08 6.31 11.84
C ARG A 109 -29.60 6.70 11.74
N VAL A 110 -29.22 7.82 12.37
CA VAL A 110 -27.81 8.26 12.41
C VAL A 110 -26.98 7.23 13.18
N GLU A 111 -27.42 6.79 14.35
CA GLU A 111 -26.70 5.81 15.15
C GLU A 111 -26.53 4.47 14.41
N GLU A 112 -27.57 4.00 13.71
CA GLU A 112 -27.46 2.79 12.90
C GLU A 112 -26.46 2.96 11.74
N SER A 113 -26.44 4.14 11.11
CA SER A 113 -25.49 4.47 10.04
C SER A 113 -24.05 4.53 10.56
N GLU A 114 -23.82 5.09 11.75
CA GLU A 114 -22.51 5.15 12.40
C GLU A 114 -22.00 3.75 12.77
N ARG A 115 -22.88 2.89 13.29
CA ARG A 115 -22.56 1.47 13.55
C ARG A 115 -22.17 0.75 12.26
N LYS A 116 -22.90 0.95 11.16
CA LYS A 116 -22.55 0.39 9.85
C LYS A 116 -21.21 0.95 9.33
N MET A 117 -20.96 2.25 9.48
CA MET A 117 -19.73 2.90 9.05
C MET A 117 -18.51 2.40 9.82
N THR A 118 -18.62 2.22 11.14
CA THR A 118 -17.53 1.70 11.97
C THR A 118 -17.21 0.24 11.63
N LEU A 119 -18.21 -0.59 11.36
CA LEU A 119 -18.01 -1.97 10.88
C LEU A 119 -17.35 -1.98 9.49
N MET A 120 -17.78 -1.13 8.57
CA MET A 120 -17.17 -1.01 7.24
C MET A 120 -15.71 -0.55 7.34
N ARG A 121 -15.41 0.44 8.18
CA ARG A 121 -14.04 0.90 8.46
C ARG A 121 -13.16 -0.21 9.04
N LYS A 122 -13.70 -1.02 9.96
CA LYS A 122 -12.99 -2.19 10.50
C LYS A 122 -12.67 -3.20 9.39
N LYS A 123 -13.65 -3.55 8.54
CA LYS A 123 -13.44 -4.43 7.39
C LYS A 123 -12.42 -3.87 6.39
N GLN A 124 -12.51 -2.58 6.06
CA GLN A 124 -11.54 -1.92 5.17
C GLN A 124 -10.13 -1.96 5.76
N ARG A 125 -9.97 -1.72 7.06
CA ARG A 125 -8.68 -1.81 7.75
C ARG A 125 -8.12 -3.22 7.71
N GLU A 126 -8.96 -4.23 7.90
CA GLU A 126 -8.55 -5.63 7.81
C GLU A 126 -8.07 -5.98 6.40
N ILE A 127 -8.83 -5.60 5.36
CA ILE A 127 -8.43 -5.79 3.95
C ILE A 127 -7.12 -5.07 3.66
N ALA A 128 -6.95 -3.83 4.13
CA ALA A 128 -5.71 -3.07 3.96
C ALA A 128 -4.51 -3.78 4.63
N ASN A 129 -4.70 -4.34 5.83
CA ASN A 129 -3.68 -5.11 6.53
C ASN A 129 -3.34 -6.41 5.78
N GLN A 130 -4.34 -7.14 5.28
CA GLN A 130 -4.13 -8.34 4.48
C GLN A 130 -3.36 -8.01 3.19
N MET A 131 -3.71 -6.91 2.51
CA MET A 131 -2.99 -6.48 1.31
C MET A 131 -1.55 -6.08 1.61
N ALA A 132 -1.30 -5.38 2.73
CA ALA A 132 0.05 -5.01 3.16
C ALA A 132 0.92 -6.24 3.47
N THR A 133 0.37 -7.22 4.20
CA THR A 133 1.07 -8.48 4.50
C THR A 133 1.31 -9.33 3.27
N TYR A 134 0.40 -9.33 2.30
CA TYR A 134 0.61 -10.00 1.02
C TYR A 134 1.75 -9.36 0.22
N LYS A 135 1.75 -8.03 0.11
CA LYS A 135 2.84 -7.29 -0.56
C LYS A 135 4.20 -7.54 0.09
N SER A 136 4.27 -7.55 1.43
CA SER A 136 5.53 -7.82 2.13
C SER A 136 6.01 -9.26 1.93
N LYS A 137 5.10 -10.25 1.90
CA LYS A 137 5.42 -11.64 1.57
C LYS A 137 5.98 -11.78 0.16
N LEU A 138 5.35 -11.15 -0.84
CA LEU A 138 5.85 -11.16 -2.21
C LEU A 138 7.24 -10.55 -2.33
N ASN A 139 7.47 -9.40 -1.68
CA ASN A 139 8.77 -8.75 -1.69
C ASN A 139 9.83 -9.63 -1.01
N LYS A 140 9.49 -10.24 0.13
CA LYS A 140 10.38 -11.19 0.81
C LYS A 140 10.77 -12.36 -0.09
N ILE A 141 9.80 -12.97 -0.78
CA ILE A 141 10.06 -14.07 -1.73
C ILE A 141 10.97 -13.60 -2.87
N ALA A 142 10.74 -12.40 -3.42
CA ALA A 142 11.57 -11.84 -4.47
C ALA A 142 13.03 -11.62 -4.01
N ILE A 143 13.22 -11.08 -2.80
CA ILE A 143 14.54 -10.88 -2.20
C ILE A 143 15.22 -12.21 -1.90
N ASP A 144 14.50 -13.18 -1.32
CA ASP A 144 15.03 -14.50 -0.98
C ASP A 144 15.47 -15.25 -2.25
N ASN A 145 14.67 -15.19 -3.33
CA ASN A 145 15.02 -15.74 -4.63
C ASN A 145 16.26 -15.05 -5.22
N GLY A 146 16.34 -13.71 -5.14
CA GLY A 146 17.51 -12.95 -5.58
C GLY A 146 18.78 -13.35 -4.83
N LYS A 147 18.69 -13.47 -3.49
CA LYS A 147 19.79 -13.92 -2.64
C LYS A 147 20.25 -15.33 -2.99
N ASN A 148 19.31 -16.26 -3.17
CA ASN A 148 19.63 -17.64 -3.53
C ASN A 148 20.32 -17.72 -4.90
N ASN A 149 19.88 -16.93 -5.88
CA ASN A 149 20.54 -16.85 -7.19
C ASN A 149 21.97 -16.30 -7.09
N VAL A 150 22.22 -15.27 -6.29
CA VAL A 150 23.57 -14.72 -6.08
C VAL A 150 24.48 -15.74 -5.40
N ILE A 151 23.98 -16.45 -4.38
CA ILE A 151 24.73 -17.51 -3.71
C ILE A 151 25.06 -18.65 -4.68
N LEU A 152 24.08 -19.08 -5.48
CA LEU A 152 24.24 -20.10 -6.51
C LEU A 152 25.32 -19.71 -7.52
N GLN A 153 25.27 -18.47 -8.04
CA GLN A 153 26.28 -17.93 -8.93
C GLN A 153 27.67 -17.89 -8.28
N GLY A 154 27.76 -17.50 -7.01
CA GLY A 154 29.02 -17.53 -6.26
C GLY A 154 29.59 -18.94 -6.09
N LYS A 155 28.75 -19.93 -5.75
CA LYS A 155 29.15 -21.34 -5.67
C LYS A 155 29.68 -21.83 -7.04
N LEU A 156 28.99 -21.51 -8.13
CA LEU A 156 29.38 -21.89 -9.48
C LEU A 156 30.70 -21.23 -9.90
N GLN A 157 30.86 -19.92 -9.65
CA GLN A 157 32.11 -19.20 -9.93
C GLN A 157 33.30 -19.82 -9.19
N MET A 158 33.11 -20.17 -7.90
CA MET A 158 34.14 -20.84 -7.12
C MET A 158 34.49 -22.22 -7.69
N HIS A 159 33.48 -23.00 -8.10
CA HIS A 159 33.72 -24.30 -8.71
C HIS A 159 34.50 -24.18 -10.03
N ILE A 160 34.12 -23.24 -10.90
CA ILE A 160 34.84 -22.98 -12.16
C ILE A 160 36.29 -22.55 -11.87
N ALA A 161 36.52 -21.72 -10.86
CA ALA A 161 37.87 -21.31 -10.47
C ALA A 161 38.72 -22.50 -10.00
N LEU A 162 38.15 -23.42 -9.22
CA LEU A 162 38.83 -24.64 -8.80
C LEU A 162 39.12 -25.58 -9.98
N LEU A 163 38.20 -25.73 -10.93
CA LEU A 163 38.43 -26.52 -12.15
C LEU A 163 39.56 -25.93 -12.99
N ARG A 164 39.58 -24.61 -13.19
CA ARG A 164 40.68 -23.93 -13.91
C ARG A 164 42.02 -24.13 -13.21
N LYS A 165 42.04 -24.08 -11.88
CA LYS A 165 43.23 -24.40 -11.09
C LYS A 165 43.69 -25.84 -11.31
N GLN A 166 42.79 -26.80 -11.25
CA GLN A 166 43.12 -28.22 -11.48
C GLN A 166 43.66 -28.47 -12.89
N LEU A 167 43.10 -27.83 -13.92
CA LEU A 167 43.62 -27.93 -15.28
C LEU A 167 45.04 -27.36 -15.39
N HIS A 168 45.25 -26.18 -14.81
CA HIS A 168 46.56 -25.55 -14.77
C HIS A 168 47.59 -26.40 -14.01
N ASP A 169 47.22 -27.00 -12.87
CA ASP A 169 48.07 -27.91 -12.10
C ASP A 169 48.48 -29.17 -12.91
N ASN A 170 47.69 -29.53 -13.93
CA ASN A 170 47.98 -30.62 -14.88
C ASN A 170 48.63 -30.14 -16.19
N ASN A 171 49.06 -28.87 -16.29
CA ASN A 171 49.59 -28.24 -17.50
C ASN A 171 48.63 -28.26 -18.70
N ILE A 172 47.32 -28.21 -18.44
CA ILE A 172 46.28 -28.06 -19.45
C ILE A 172 45.76 -26.62 -19.39
N ASP A 173 45.85 -25.90 -20.50
CA ASP A 173 45.32 -24.54 -20.57
C ASP A 173 43.79 -24.56 -20.64
N PRO A 174 43.09 -23.83 -19.75
CA PRO A 174 41.64 -23.75 -19.78
C PRO A 174 41.14 -22.99 -21.02
N ILE A 175 39.97 -23.39 -21.52
CA ILE A 175 39.29 -22.72 -22.64
C ILE A 175 39.02 -21.25 -22.29
N SER A 176 39.22 -20.36 -23.27
CA SER A 176 38.96 -18.92 -23.13
C SER A 176 37.47 -18.63 -22.96
N ILE A 177 37.15 -17.50 -22.33
CA ILE A 177 35.76 -17.12 -22.05
C ILE A 177 34.99 -16.93 -23.37
N ASP A 178 35.60 -16.28 -24.36
CA ASP A 178 34.96 -16.01 -25.65
C ASP A 178 34.64 -17.29 -26.42
N GLU A 179 35.56 -18.27 -26.38
CA GLU A 179 35.35 -19.58 -26.98
C GLU A 179 34.22 -20.34 -26.28
N ALA A 180 34.17 -20.29 -24.95
CA ALA A 180 33.11 -20.91 -24.17
C ALA A 180 31.73 -20.30 -24.45
N ILE A 181 31.65 -18.97 -24.63
CA ILE A 181 30.40 -18.27 -25.01
C ILE A 181 29.96 -18.72 -26.40
N ARG A 182 30.87 -18.77 -27.38
CA ARG A 182 30.55 -19.22 -28.73
C ARG A 182 30.00 -20.65 -28.74
N GLN A 183 30.65 -21.57 -28.01
CA GLN A 183 30.18 -22.95 -27.90
C GLN A 183 28.84 -23.06 -27.15
N PHE A 184 28.58 -22.17 -26.18
CA PHE A 184 27.29 -22.10 -25.51
C PHE A 184 26.19 -21.69 -26.49
N GLU A 185 26.38 -20.62 -27.26
CA GLU A 185 25.39 -20.15 -28.23
C GLU A 185 25.10 -21.17 -29.34
N GLU A 186 26.12 -21.94 -29.74
CA GLU A 186 25.99 -22.99 -30.75
C GLU A 186 25.25 -24.24 -30.23
N ASN A 187 25.59 -24.69 -29.01
CA ASN A 187 25.13 -25.97 -28.49
C ASN A 187 23.91 -25.88 -27.57
N VAL A 188 23.54 -24.68 -27.13
CA VAL A 188 22.49 -24.50 -26.11
C VAL A 188 21.30 -23.78 -26.69
N LYS A 189 20.13 -24.43 -26.62
CA LYS A 189 18.86 -23.83 -26.99
C LYS A 189 18.07 -23.48 -25.73
N ILE A 190 17.56 -22.26 -25.71
CA ILE A 190 16.69 -21.79 -24.63
C ILE A 190 15.25 -21.97 -25.10
N ASP A 191 14.47 -22.76 -24.38
CA ASP A 191 13.04 -22.88 -24.60
C ASP A 191 12.28 -22.29 -23.40
N ILE A 192 11.22 -21.55 -23.68
CA ILE A 192 10.40 -20.87 -22.68
C ILE A 192 9.03 -21.53 -22.71
N VAL A 193 8.90 -22.63 -21.96
CA VAL A 193 7.63 -23.36 -21.88
C VAL A 193 6.82 -22.82 -20.70
N SER A 194 5.71 -22.15 -21.03
CA SER A 194 4.72 -21.58 -20.11
C SER A 194 5.26 -20.51 -19.15
N ASN A 195 6.02 -20.92 -18.11
CA ASN A 195 6.55 -20.04 -17.06
C ASN A 195 7.86 -20.56 -16.47
N LYS A 196 8.56 -21.46 -17.19
CA LYS A 196 9.88 -21.98 -16.84
C LYS A 196 10.80 -21.77 -18.04
N VAL A 197 12.00 -21.29 -17.77
CA VAL A 197 13.08 -21.23 -18.75
C VAL A 197 13.83 -22.54 -18.62
N GLU A 198 13.69 -23.41 -19.61
CA GLU A 198 14.40 -24.69 -19.65
C GLU A 198 15.55 -24.58 -20.65
N LEU A 199 16.75 -24.90 -20.17
CA LEU A 199 17.95 -24.91 -20.99
C LEU A 199 18.09 -26.32 -21.59
N TRP A 200 17.81 -26.46 -22.88
CA TRP A 200 17.92 -27.74 -23.57
C TRP A 200 19.22 -27.81 -24.38
N ILE A 201 20.02 -28.83 -24.10
CA ILE A 201 21.16 -29.22 -24.93
C ILE A 201 20.70 -30.35 -25.86
N PRO A 202 20.80 -30.20 -27.20
CA PRO A 202 20.45 -31.23 -28.16
C PRO A 202 21.12 -32.56 -27.81
N GLY A 203 20.37 -33.66 -27.94
CA GLY A 203 20.75 -34.99 -27.42
C GLY A 203 22.04 -35.60 -27.99
N GLU A 204 22.62 -35.00 -29.02
CA GLU A 204 23.85 -35.47 -29.68
C GLU A 204 25.13 -34.79 -29.18
N SER A 205 25.02 -33.78 -28.29
CA SER A 205 26.17 -33.06 -27.78
C SER A 205 26.85 -33.81 -26.62
N GLU A 206 28.14 -34.11 -26.78
CA GLU A 206 28.99 -34.72 -25.73
C GLU A 206 29.05 -33.84 -24.46
N VAL A 207 28.85 -32.53 -24.62
CA VAL A 207 28.89 -31.53 -23.55
C VAL A 207 27.83 -31.80 -22.49
N LYS A 208 26.69 -32.41 -22.86
CA LYS A 208 25.58 -32.71 -21.94
C LYS A 208 26.01 -33.55 -20.73
N LYS A 209 27.01 -34.43 -20.89
CA LYS A 209 27.52 -35.29 -19.80
C LYS A 209 28.33 -34.52 -18.75
N TYR A 210 28.84 -33.35 -19.11
CA TYR A 210 29.69 -32.52 -18.26
C TYR A 210 28.94 -31.35 -17.62
N VAL A 211 27.65 -31.18 -17.93
CA VAL A 211 26.82 -30.16 -17.30
C VAL A 211 26.49 -30.61 -15.88
N PRO A 212 26.86 -29.83 -14.86
CA PRO A 212 26.58 -30.20 -13.48
C PRO A 212 25.08 -30.09 -13.19
N ASP A 213 24.54 -30.99 -12.37
CA ASP A 213 23.13 -30.92 -11.98
C ASP A 213 22.89 -29.68 -11.10
N THR A 214 21.97 -28.83 -11.52
CA THR A 214 21.50 -27.66 -10.77
C THR A 214 21.02 -27.99 -9.35
N HIS A 215 20.61 -29.22 -9.07
CA HIS A 215 20.18 -29.64 -7.73
C HIS A 215 21.34 -29.75 -6.74
N GLU A 216 22.57 -29.99 -7.19
CA GLU A 216 23.75 -30.15 -6.33
C GLU A 216 24.14 -28.84 -5.61
N TYR A 217 23.70 -27.70 -6.12
CA TYR A 217 24.06 -26.38 -5.60
C TYR A 217 22.99 -25.72 -4.73
N LYS A 218 21.90 -26.41 -4.42
CA LYS A 218 20.84 -25.89 -3.54
C LYS A 218 21.31 -25.67 -2.09
#